data_AF-A0A152A2C4-F1
#
_entry.id   AF-A0A152A2C4-F1
#
_cell.length_a   1.000
_cell.length_b   1.000
_cell.length_c   1.000
_cell.angle_alpha   90.00
_cell.angle_beta   90.00
_cell.angle_gamma   90.00
#
_symmetry.space_group_name_H-M   'P 1'
#
loop_
_entity.id
_entity.type
_entity.pdbx_description
1 polymer ?
#
loop_
_entity_poly.entity_id
_entity_poly.type
_entity_poly.pdbx_seq_one_letter_code
_entity_poly.pdbx_strand_id
1 'polypeptide(L)'
;MANQHRVSLAFVILSILVGALMLATGIYIFASSFWRSITSFVIGCYYILFGVFIILFEIIHIPQVQKFIAFYYYWIGKGLLFIFFGFLILQDHGFFLFVGIVILVVGVLLCVMHFILPAPTALIVRERHSSDYGQKHSHTTTTTTQSQHNSNP
;
A
#
# COMPACT_ATOMS: atom_id res chain seq x y z
N MET A 1 4.62 -1.52 -21.43
CA MET A 1 4.40 -2.41 -20.27
C MET A 1 5.45 -2.21 -19.15
N ALA A 2 6.75 -2.05 -19.46
CA ALA A 2 7.78 -1.81 -18.44
C ALA A 2 7.57 -0.53 -17.60
N ASN A 3 7.11 0.56 -18.21
CA ASN A 3 6.95 1.83 -17.50
C ASN A 3 5.85 1.77 -16.41
N GLN A 4 4.75 1.05 -16.65
CA GLN A 4 3.66 0.95 -15.67
C GLN A 4 4.06 0.15 -14.42
N HIS A 5 4.93 -0.86 -14.58
CA HIS A 5 5.49 -1.62 -13.47
C HIS A 5 6.34 -0.72 -12.55
N ARG A 6 7.19 0.12 -13.15
CA ARG A 6 8.09 1.02 -12.40
C ARG A 6 7.32 2.08 -11.60
N VAL A 7 6.22 2.59 -12.15
CA VAL A 7 5.41 3.61 -11.46
C VAL A 7 4.66 3.03 -10.26
N SER A 8 4.12 1.81 -10.37
CA SER A 8 3.48 1.13 -9.24
C SER A 8 4.47 0.89 -8.09
N LEU A 9 5.68 0.40 -8.41
CA LEU A 9 6.74 0.22 -7.41
C LEU A 9 7.13 1.54 -6.72
N ALA A 10 7.23 2.63 -7.48
CA ALA A 10 7.54 3.94 -6.91
C ALA A 10 6.48 4.38 -5.89
N PHE A 11 5.21 4.15 -6.17
CA PHE A 11 4.11 4.49 -5.26
C PHE A 11 4.17 3.68 -3.96
N VAL A 12 4.42 2.37 -4.07
CA VAL A 12 4.58 1.46 -2.92
C VAL A 12 5.76 1.91 -2.05
N ILE A 13 6.91 2.14 -2.66
CA ILE A 13 8.13 2.55 -1.95
C ILE A 13 7.92 3.88 -1.25
N LEU A 14 7.28 4.85 -1.91
CA LEU A 14 7.05 6.17 -1.35
C LEU A 14 6.04 6.12 -0.19
N SER A 15 5.01 5.28 -0.29
CA SER A 15 4.05 5.05 0.80
C SER A 15 4.70 4.37 2.01
N ILE A 16 5.55 3.36 1.77
CA ILE A 16 6.34 2.71 2.83
C ILE A 16 7.30 3.71 3.47
N LEU A 17 7.96 4.56 2.67
CA LEU A 17 8.86 5.59 3.17
C LEU A 17 8.13 6.55 4.12
N VAL A 18 6.96 7.05 3.73
CA VAL A 18 6.14 7.93 4.58
C VAL A 18 5.72 7.22 5.87
N GLY A 19 5.25 5.98 5.77
CA GLY A 19 4.87 5.17 6.94
C GLY A 19 6.05 4.95 7.90
N ALA A 20 7.25 4.68 7.36
CA ALA A 20 8.47 4.51 8.15
C ALA A 20 8.93 5.82 8.82
N LEU A 21 8.89 6.95 8.11
CA LEU A 21 9.20 8.26 8.70
C LEU A 21 8.21 8.63 9.81
N MET A 22 6.92 8.34 9.62
CA MET A 22 5.90 8.58 10.63
C MET A 22 6.11 7.69 11.85
N LEU A 23 6.42 6.41 11.65
CA LEU A 23 6.73 5.49 12.73
C LEU A 23 7.96 5.97 13.52
N ALA A 24 9.05 6.33 12.83
CA ALA A 24 10.26 6.88 13.46
C ALA A 24 9.97 8.16 14.26
N THR A 25 9.12 9.04 13.73
CA THR A 25 8.66 10.27 14.39
C THR A 25 7.90 9.95 15.68
N GLY A 26 6.99 8.97 15.64
CA GLY A 26 6.24 8.51 16.81
C GLY A 26 7.15 7.93 17.89
N ILE A 27 8.11 7.06 17.52
CA ILE A 27 9.12 6.53 18.47
C ILE A 27 9.95 7.66 19.08
N TYR A 28 10.37 8.64 18.30
CA TYR A 28 11.19 9.75 18.79
C TYR A 28 10.42 10.66 19.77
N ILE A 29 9.14 10.94 19.50
CA ILE A 29 8.27 11.67 20.43
C ILE A 29 8.02 10.86 21.69
N PHE A 30 7.76 9.56 21.55
CA PHE A 30 7.55 8.66 22.67
C PHE A 30 8.77 8.62 23.60
N ALA A 31 9.98 8.50 23.04
CA ALA A 31 11.21 8.48 23.83
C ALA A 31 11.53 9.85 24.48
N SER A 32 11.32 10.96 23.77
CA SER A 32 11.68 12.31 24.26
C SER A 32 10.68 12.90 25.26
N SER A 33 9.41 12.49 25.19
CA SER A 33 8.30 13.09 25.92
C SER A 33 7.67 12.21 27.01
N PHE A 34 8.21 11.01 27.23
CA PHE A 34 7.69 10.03 28.20
C PHE A 34 7.43 10.61 29.61
N TRP A 35 8.21 11.62 30.03
CA TRP A 35 8.08 12.25 31.35
C TRP A 35 7.50 13.67 31.37
N ARG A 36 7.24 14.27 30.20
CA ARG A 36 7.03 15.73 30.10
C ARG A 36 5.56 16.14 29.95
N SER A 37 4.76 15.36 29.22
CA SER A 37 3.34 15.67 29.01
C SER A 37 2.57 14.48 28.46
N ILE A 38 1.36 14.26 28.99
CA ILE A 38 0.44 13.22 28.50
C ILE A 38 0.00 13.50 27.06
N THR A 39 -0.12 14.78 26.67
CA THR A 39 -0.53 15.17 25.32
C THR A 39 0.47 14.67 24.28
N SER A 40 1.77 14.92 24.49
CA SER A 40 2.83 14.47 23.59
C SER A 40 2.92 12.93 23.54
N PHE A 41 2.67 12.25 24.66
CA PHE A 41 2.59 10.80 24.71
C PHE A 41 1.46 10.25 23.83
N VAL A 42 0.26 10.82 23.96
CA VAL A 42 -0.92 10.42 23.16
C VAL A 42 -0.67 10.66 21.67
N ILE A 43 -0.10 11.82 21.31
CA ILE A 43 0.27 12.16 19.93
C ILE A 43 1.32 11.19 19.36
N GLY A 44 2.34 10.84 20.14
CA GLY A 44 3.34 9.83 19.76
C GLY A 44 2.72 8.47 19.50
N CYS A 45 1.78 8.04 20.34
CA CYS A 45 1.03 6.79 20.16
C CYS A 45 0.22 6.79 18.86
N TYR A 46 -0.45 7.90 18.53
CA TYR A 46 -1.15 8.05 17.26
C TYR A 46 -0.21 7.89 16.06
N TYR A 47 0.97 8.51 16.07
CA TYR A 47 1.92 8.35 14.98
C TYR A 47 2.43 6.92 14.81
N ILE A 48 2.64 6.18 15.91
CA ILE A 48 3.05 4.78 15.85
C ILE A 48 1.93 3.94 15.24
N LEU A 49 0.71 4.06 15.77
CA LEU A 49 -0.45 3.31 15.28
C LEU A 49 -0.70 3.59 13.79
N PHE A 50 -0.74 4.86 13.40
CA PHE A 50 -0.98 5.23 12.00
C PHE A 50 0.19 4.85 11.08
N GLY A 51 1.44 4.99 11.52
CA GLY A 51 2.62 4.57 10.75
C GLY A 51 2.62 3.06 10.46
N VAL A 52 2.32 2.24 11.48
CA VAL A 52 2.14 0.79 11.30
C VAL A 52 0.96 0.50 10.37
N PHE A 53 -0.16 1.21 10.54
CA PHE A 53 -1.32 1.06 9.66
C PHE A 53 -0.93 1.32 8.19
N ILE A 54 -0.26 2.43 7.89
CA ILE A 54 0.15 2.77 6.52
C ILE A 54 1.00 1.67 5.88
N ILE A 55 1.99 1.13 6.62
CA ILE A 55 2.85 0.05 6.14
C ILE A 55 2.06 -1.25 5.95
N LEU A 56 1.23 -1.61 6.92
CA LEU A 56 0.44 -2.83 6.91
C LEU A 56 -0.57 -2.83 5.76
N PHE A 57 -1.20 -1.69 5.50
CA PHE A 57 -2.12 -1.50 4.37
C PHE A 57 -1.43 -1.63 3.02
N GLU A 58 -0.14 -1.32 2.94
CA GLU A 58 0.61 -1.48 1.71
C GLU A 58 0.94 -2.97 1.46
N ILE A 59 1.29 -3.70 2.52
CA ILE A 59 1.67 -5.12 2.44
C ILE A 59 0.42 -6.02 2.27
N ILE A 60 -0.70 -5.68 2.91
CA ILE A 60 -1.90 -6.53 2.95
C ILE A 60 -2.93 -6.07 1.90
N HIS A 61 -2.74 -6.48 0.65
CA HIS A 61 -3.77 -6.37 -0.39
C HIS A 61 -4.77 -7.54 -0.31
N ILE A 62 -5.61 -7.59 0.73
CA ILE A 62 -6.65 -8.63 0.86
C ILE A 62 -7.96 -8.14 0.20
N PRO A 63 -8.54 -8.88 -0.76
CA PRO A 63 -9.73 -8.46 -1.50
C PRO A 63 -11.00 -8.30 -0.62
N GLN A 64 -11.01 -8.90 0.57
CA GLN A 64 -12.15 -8.82 1.49
C GLN A 64 -12.18 -7.53 2.32
N VAL A 65 -11.02 -6.91 2.61
CA VAL A 65 -10.95 -5.62 3.34
C VAL A 65 -11.13 -4.41 2.42
N GLN A 66 -11.08 -4.59 1.10
CA GLN A 66 -11.33 -3.51 0.13
C GLN A 66 -12.71 -2.85 0.29
N LYS A 67 -13.70 -3.58 0.82
CA LYS A 67 -15.05 -3.04 1.08
C LYS A 67 -15.08 -2.08 2.27
N PHE A 68 -14.25 -2.32 3.30
CA PHE A 68 -14.25 -1.50 4.52
C PHE A 68 -13.34 -0.28 4.40
N ILE A 69 -12.27 -0.36 3.60
CA ILE A 69 -11.32 0.76 3.42
C ILE A 69 -11.30 1.27 1.98
N ALA A 70 -12.46 1.28 1.32
CA ALA A 70 -12.63 1.82 -0.02
C ALA A 70 -12.09 3.27 -0.15
N PHE A 71 -12.11 4.03 0.95
CA PHE A 71 -11.55 5.38 1.03
C PHE A 71 -10.02 5.43 0.92
N TYR A 72 -9.29 4.51 1.56
CA TYR A 72 -7.81 4.41 1.45
C TYR A 72 -7.39 3.73 0.14
N TYR A 73 -8.26 2.89 -0.42
CA TYR A 73 -8.03 2.25 -1.70
C TYR A 73 -8.33 3.17 -2.90
N TYR A 74 -9.14 4.21 -2.68
CA TYR A 74 -9.28 5.31 -3.63
C TYR A 74 -8.02 6.18 -3.61
N TRP A 75 -7.42 6.37 -4.77
CA TRP A 75 -6.14 7.06 -4.93
C TRP A 75 -6.12 8.48 -4.35
N ILE A 76 -7.26 9.16 -4.36
CA ILE A 76 -7.41 10.50 -3.75
C ILE A 76 -7.33 10.46 -2.22
N GLY A 77 -7.84 9.39 -1.59
CA GLY A 77 -7.85 9.25 -0.14
C GLY A 77 -6.45 9.06 0.43
N LYS A 78 -5.57 8.33 -0.26
CA LYS A 78 -4.15 8.19 0.11
C LYS A 78 -3.42 9.55 0.12
N GLY A 79 -3.55 10.33 -0.95
CA GLY A 79 -2.92 11.65 -1.05
C GLY A 79 -3.38 12.62 0.04
N LEU A 80 -4.71 12.70 0.27
CA LEU A 80 -5.29 13.59 1.27
C LEU A 80 -4.88 13.22 2.70
N LEU A 81 -4.80 11.91 2.99
CA LEU A 81 -4.38 11.38 4.28
C LEU A 81 -2.91 11.67 4.57
N PHE A 82 -2.02 11.62 3.57
CA PHE A 82 -0.62 12.04 3.74
C PHE A 82 -0.48 13.54 4.00
N ILE A 83 -1.29 14.37 3.33
CA ILE A 83 -1.31 15.82 3.59
C ILE A 83 -1.79 16.10 5.01
N PHE A 84 -2.87 15.46 5.45
CA PHE A 84 -3.39 15.57 6.82
C PHE A 84 -2.32 15.22 7.85
N PHE A 85 -1.60 14.12 7.64
CA PHE A 85 -0.51 13.72 8.52
C PHE A 85 0.72 14.63 8.47
N GLY A 86 1.03 15.21 7.30
CA GLY A 86 2.07 16.23 7.17
C GLY A 86 1.78 17.44 8.05
N PHE A 87 0.52 17.88 8.10
CA PHE A 87 0.08 18.92 9.04
C PHE A 87 0.06 18.44 10.48
N LEU A 88 -0.30 17.18 10.75
CA LEU A 88 -0.32 16.63 12.11
C LEU A 88 1.08 16.65 12.73
N ILE A 89 2.10 16.23 11.97
CA ILE A 89 3.51 16.19 12.39
C ILE A 89 4.12 17.60 12.50
N LEU A 90 3.50 18.61 11.89
CA LEU A 90 4.01 19.98 11.86
C LEU A 90 3.92 20.61 13.26
N GLN A 91 5.00 20.45 14.03
CA GLN A 91 5.18 21.01 15.36
C GLN A 91 6.37 21.99 15.31
N ASP A 92 6.38 23.02 16.16
CA ASP A 92 7.40 24.09 16.21
C ASP A 92 8.85 23.63 16.52
N HIS A 93 9.08 22.33 16.67
CA HIS A 93 10.40 21.76 16.94
C HIS A 93 11.07 21.32 15.62
N GLY A 94 12.22 21.93 15.31
CA GLY A 94 12.83 21.94 13.96
C GLY A 94 12.93 20.60 13.23
N PHE A 95 13.28 19.50 13.90
CA PHE A 95 13.37 18.17 13.24
C PHE A 95 12.00 17.68 12.73
N PHE A 96 10.93 17.92 13.49
CA PHE A 96 9.58 17.53 13.10
C PHE A 96 9.02 18.41 12.00
N LEU A 97 9.34 19.70 12.01
CA LEU A 97 8.95 20.63 10.95
C LEU A 97 9.52 20.17 9.60
N PHE A 98 10.79 19.79 9.56
CA PHE A 98 11.42 19.27 8.34
C PHE A 98 10.75 17.97 7.85
N VAL A 99 10.55 17.01 8.76
CA VAL A 99 9.92 15.72 8.44
C VAL A 99 8.47 15.92 7.97
N GLY A 100 7.72 16.80 8.61
CA GLY A 100 6.33 17.13 8.24
C GLY A 100 6.22 17.73 6.85
N ILE A 101 7.11 18.67 6.49
CA ILE A 101 7.15 19.27 5.14
C ILE A 101 7.49 18.21 4.09
N VAL A 102 8.45 17.32 4.35
CA VAL A 102 8.79 16.24 3.41
C VAL A 102 7.59 15.34 3.17
N ILE A 103 6.89 14.92 4.24
CA ILE A 103 5.69 14.07 4.13
C ILE A 103 4.57 14.80 3.37
N LEU A 104 4.40 16.10 3.61
CA LEU A 104 3.39 16.93 2.93
C LEU A 104 3.69 17.06 1.44
N VAL A 105 4.93 17.39 1.07
CA VAL A 105 5.37 17.48 -0.34
C VAL A 105 5.20 16.14 -1.05
N VAL A 106 5.59 15.05 -0.37
CA VAL A 106 5.39 13.70 -0.87
C VAL A 106 3.90 13.44 -1.10
N GLY A 107 3.03 13.72 -0.12
CA GLY A 107 1.56 13.58 -0.26
C GLY A 107 0.98 14.34 -1.46
N VAL A 108 1.42 15.57 -1.69
CA VAL A 108 1.03 16.37 -2.87
C VAL A 108 1.55 15.73 -4.16
N LEU A 109 2.80 15.28 -4.19
CA LEU A 109 3.39 14.66 -5.37
C LEU A 109 2.69 13.35 -5.74
N LEU A 110 2.31 12.53 -4.75
CA LEU A 110 1.47 11.35 -4.96
C LEU A 110 0.08 11.72 -5.49
N CYS A 111 -0.52 12.81 -5.00
CA CYS A 111 -1.82 13.29 -5.46
C CYS A 111 -1.78 13.77 -6.91
N VAL A 112 -0.74 14.51 -7.31
CA VAL A 112 -0.56 15.03 -8.67
C VAL A 112 -0.21 13.91 -9.65
N MET A 113 0.67 12.96 -9.27
CA MET A 113 1.03 11.84 -10.15
C MET A 113 -0.14 10.91 -10.48
N HIS A 114 -1.16 10.84 -9.64
CA HIS A 114 -2.36 10.07 -9.91
C HIS A 114 -3.14 10.56 -11.14
N PHE A 115 -3.23 11.88 -11.37
CA PHE A 115 -3.97 12.42 -12.51
C PHE A 115 -3.41 11.99 -13.89
N ILE A 116 -2.19 11.46 -13.92
CA ILE A 116 -1.48 11.05 -15.14
C ILE A 116 -1.63 9.54 -15.40
N LEU A 117 -2.05 8.74 -14.41
CA LEU A 117 -2.05 7.27 -14.51
C LEU A 117 -3.46 6.68 -14.27
N PRO A 118 -4.18 6.25 -15.32
CA PRO A 118 -5.40 5.46 -15.14
C PRO A 118 -5.04 4.11 -14.53
N ALA A 119 -5.61 3.82 -13.36
CA ALA A 119 -5.29 2.69 -12.50
C ALA A 119 -5.22 1.34 -13.26
N PRO A 120 -4.04 0.68 -13.34
CA PRO A 120 -3.96 -0.71 -13.72
C PRO A 120 -4.08 -1.58 -12.46
N THR A 121 -5.13 -2.40 -12.44
CA THR A 121 -5.38 -3.48 -11.49
C THR A 121 -4.10 -4.24 -11.12
N ALA A 122 -3.89 -4.39 -9.81
CA ALA A 122 -2.81 -5.09 -9.11
C ALA A 122 -2.06 -6.14 -9.94
N LEU A 123 -0.74 -5.96 -10.04
CA LEU A 123 0.21 -6.93 -10.59
C LEU A 123 0.12 -8.31 -9.90
N ILE A 124 -0.37 -8.35 -8.66
CA ILE A 124 -0.59 -9.56 -7.86
C ILE A 124 -1.70 -10.45 -8.46
N VAL A 125 -2.71 -9.87 -9.11
CA VAL A 125 -3.74 -10.64 -9.84
C VAL A 125 -3.16 -11.23 -11.14
N ARG A 126 -2.24 -10.51 -11.79
CA ARG A 126 -1.60 -10.95 -13.03
C ARG A 126 -0.66 -12.12 -12.80
N GLU A 127 0.09 -12.15 -11.69
CA GLU A 127 0.90 -13.33 -11.34
C GLU A 127 0.04 -14.54 -10.98
N ARG A 128 -1.04 -14.36 -10.21
CA ARG A 128 -1.95 -15.46 -9.85
C ARG A 128 -2.62 -16.09 -11.09
N HIS A 129 -2.93 -15.28 -12.10
CA HIS A 129 -3.47 -15.76 -13.38
C HIS A 129 -2.41 -16.43 -14.27
N SER A 130 -1.12 -16.08 -14.10
CA SER A 130 -0.01 -16.69 -14.84
C SER A 130 0.34 -18.07 -14.28
N SER A 131 0.32 -18.24 -12.96
CA SER A 131 0.52 -19.54 -12.32
C SER A 131 -0.64 -20.51 -12.56
N ASP A 132 -1.89 -20.03 -12.59
CA ASP A 132 -3.06 -20.89 -12.87
C ASP A 132 -3.11 -21.37 -14.33
N TYR A 133 -2.67 -20.54 -15.29
CA TYR A 133 -2.56 -20.94 -16.71
C TYR A 133 -1.43 -21.96 -16.94
N GLY A 134 -0.30 -21.80 -16.26
CA GLY A 134 0.85 -22.72 -16.35
C GLY A 134 0.62 -24.08 -15.69
N GLN A 135 -0.27 -24.16 -14.70
CA GLN A 135 -0.56 -25.41 -13.98
C GLN A 135 -1.66 -26.24 -14.68
N LYS A 136 -2.60 -25.60 -15.38
CA LYS A 136 -3.63 -26.31 -16.17
C LYS A 136 -3.10 -27.04 -17.41
N HIS A 137 -1.94 -26.65 -17.95
CA HIS A 137 -1.36 -27.31 -19.14
C HIS A 137 -0.41 -28.47 -18.82
N SER A 138 0.04 -28.63 -17.57
CA SER A 138 0.95 -29.74 -17.18
C SER A 138 0.25 -31.00 -16.66
N HIS A 139 -1.08 -30.99 -16.51
CA HIS A 139 -1.87 -32.16 -16.14
C HIS A 139 -2.89 -32.52 -17.23
N THR A 140 -2.44 -32.71 -18.48
CA THR A 140 -3.24 -33.42 -19.50
C THR A 140 -2.35 -34.16 -20.48
N THR A 141 -1.65 -35.20 -20.01
CA THR A 141 -1.18 -36.31 -20.85
C THR A 141 -1.04 -37.50 -19.91
N THR A 142 -2.00 -38.42 -19.82
CA THR A 142 -2.02 -39.72 -20.52
C THR A 142 -3.34 -40.38 -20.12
N THR A 143 -4.25 -40.74 -21.03
CA THR A 143 -4.46 -42.13 -21.47
C THR A 143 -5.37 -42.15 -22.69
N THR A 144 -4.79 -42.57 -23.81
CA THR A 144 -5.43 -43.06 -25.04
C THR A 144 -6.10 -44.41 -24.75
N THR A 145 -7.35 -44.62 -25.18
CA THR A 145 -7.78 -45.83 -25.91
C THR A 145 -9.13 -45.57 -26.58
N GLN A 146 -9.13 -45.68 -27.90
CA GLN A 146 -10.29 -45.73 -28.79
C GLN A 146 -11.20 -46.92 -28.46
N SER A 147 -12.51 -46.73 -28.50
CA SER A 147 -13.43 -47.68 -29.14
C SER A 147 -14.80 -47.03 -29.31
N GLN A 148 -14.99 -46.37 -30.46
CA GLN A 148 -16.31 -46.15 -31.04
C GLN A 148 -16.41 -47.09 -32.24
N HIS A 149 -17.11 -48.20 -32.11
CA HIS A 149 -17.81 -48.76 -33.27
C HIS A 149 -19.17 -49.32 -32.84
N ASN A 150 -20.17 -48.62 -33.35
CA ASN A 150 -21.59 -48.79 -33.21
C ASN A 150 -22.07 -49.80 -34.26
N SER A 151 -22.77 -50.86 -33.84
CA SER A 151 -23.62 -51.65 -34.72
C SER A 151 -24.77 -52.22 -33.89
N ASN A 152 -25.99 -51.79 -34.21
CA ASN A 152 -27.25 -52.30 -33.71
C ASN A 152 -28.25 -52.26 -34.88
N PRO A 153 -29.29 -53.10 -34.87
CA PRO A 153 -29.28 -54.55 -35.01
C PRO A 153 -29.50 -55.00 -36.47
#